data_AF-A0A0H2RH73-F1
#
_entry.id   AF-A0A0H2RH73-F1
#
_cell.length_a   1.000
_cell.length_b   1.000
_cell.length_c   1.000
_cell.angle_alpha   90.00
_cell.angle_beta   90.00
_cell.angle_gamma   90.00
#
_symmetry.space_group_name_H-M   'P 1'
#
loop_
_entity.id
_entity.type
_entity.pdbx_description
1 polymer ?
#
loop_
_entity_poly.entity_id
_entity_poly.type
_entity_poly.pdbx_seq_one_letter_code
_entity_poly.pdbx_strand_id
1 'polypeptide(L)' 'VKGTCDAYLDELRKELEAVSGSKVSDSTVWRALQRSGYTMKKLTKVAIERNELKREEFRQHMAVSYIPDQLVFVDESACD' A
#
# COMPACT_ATOMS: atom_id res chain seq x y z
N VAL A 1 17.27 9.99 -2.98
CA VAL A 1 16.20 9.40 -3.81
C VAL A 1 15.08 9.02 -2.88
N LYS A 2 13.91 9.66 -3.00
CA LYS A 2 12.78 9.50 -2.07
C LYS A 2 12.21 8.09 -2.29
N GLY A 3 12.52 7.17 -1.37
CA GLY A 3 12.27 5.75 -1.50
C GLY A 3 10.81 5.39 -1.30
N THR A 4 10.03 5.35 -2.39
CA THR A 4 8.77 4.61 -2.43
C THR A 4 9.08 3.17 -2.81
N CYS A 5 9.52 2.34 -1.86
CA CYS A 5 9.73 0.90 -2.06
C CYS A 5 8.40 0.10 -2.15
N ASP A 6 7.31 0.76 -2.53
CA ASP A 6 5.95 0.22 -2.63
C ASP A 6 5.36 0.40 -4.04
N ALA A 7 6.24 0.51 -5.05
CA ALA A 7 5.82 0.61 -6.44
C ALA A 7 5.30 -0.74 -6.95
N TYR A 8 4.20 -0.71 -7.70
CA TYR A 8 3.68 -1.87 -8.41
C TYR A 8 4.53 -2.17 -9.66
N LEU A 9 4.44 -3.40 -10.15
CA LEU A 9 5.27 -3.85 -11.29
C LEU A 9 4.93 -3.10 -12.58
N ASP A 10 3.67 -2.70 -12.76
CA ASP A 10 3.22 -1.92 -13.92
C ASP A 10 3.65 -0.45 -13.83
N GLU A 11 3.75 0.12 -12.62
CA GLU A 11 4.32 1.45 -12.37
C GLU A 11 5.80 1.46 -12.73
N LEU A 12 6.57 0.47 -12.25
CA LEU A 12 7.97 0.31 -12.62
C LEU A 12 8.17 0.10 -14.13
N ARG A 13 7.26 -0.63 -14.79
CA ARG A 13 7.28 -0.74 -16.26
C ARG A 13 7.08 0.62 -16.93
N LYS A 14 6.09 1.41 -16.50
CA LYS A 14 5.81 2.74 -17.06
C LYS A 14 6.99 3.69 -16.86
N GLU A 15 7.61 3.69 -15.70
CA GLU A 15 8.82 4.48 -15.42
C GLU A 15 9.99 4.05 -16.31
N LEU A 16 10.20 2.73 -16.45
CA LEU A 16 11.28 2.21 -17.28
C LEU A 16 11.05 2.53 -18.77
N GLU A 17 9.81 2.47 -19.24
CA GLU A 17 9.45 2.91 -20.60
C GLU A 17 9.71 4.41 -20.79
N ALA A 18 9.36 5.24 -19.80
CA ALA A 18 9.58 6.68 -19.86
C ALA A 18 11.08 7.05 -19.90
N VAL A 19 11.94 6.31 -19.19
CA VAL A 19 13.38 6.59 -19.13
C VAL A 19 14.16 5.97 -20.31
N SER A 20 13.82 4.75 -20.70
CA SER A 20 14.58 3.99 -21.72
C SER A 20 13.97 4.02 -23.12
N GLY A 21 12.72 4.47 -23.26
CA GLY A 21 11.94 4.41 -24.51
C GLY A 21 11.55 2.99 -24.94
N SER A 22 11.88 1.97 -24.15
CA SER A 22 11.67 0.56 -24.51
C SER A 22 10.46 -0.03 -23.80
N LYS A 23 9.52 -0.58 -24.58
CA LYS A 23 8.39 -1.36 -24.06
C LYS A 23 8.85 -2.75 -23.66
N VAL A 24 8.75 -3.06 -22.37
CA VAL A 24 9.07 -4.38 -21.82
C VAL A 24 7.85 -4.98 -21.13
N SER A 25 7.77 -6.31 -21.08
CA SER A 25 6.72 -7.01 -20.34
C SER A 25 6.97 -6.93 -18.82
N ASP A 26 5.90 -7.04 -18.03
CA ASP A 26 5.99 -7.10 -16.56
C ASP A 26 6.90 -8.26 -16.10
N SER A 27 6.83 -9.40 -16.81
CA SER A 27 7.71 -10.55 -16.56
C SER A 27 9.20 -10.24 -16.77
N THR A 28 9.53 -9.34 -17.68
CA THR A 28 10.92 -8.90 -17.92
C THR A 28 11.40 -8.00 -16.79
N VAL A 29 10.56 -7.07 -16.34
CA VAL A 29 10.83 -6.21 -15.18
C VAL A 29 11.05 -7.07 -13.92
N TRP A 30 10.15 -8.03 -13.67
CA TRP A 30 10.25 -8.91 -12.51
C TRP A 30 11.54 -9.75 -12.51
N ARG A 31 11.90 -10.37 -13.64
CA ARG A 31 13.16 -11.11 -13.75
C ARG A 31 14.38 -10.22 -13.50
N ALA A 32 14.36 -8.98 -13.96
CA ALA A 32 15.44 -8.03 -13.72
C ALA A 32 15.56 -7.69 -12.22
N LEU A 33 14.44 -7.40 -11.55
CA LEU A 33 14.40 -7.16 -10.10
C LEU A 33 14.90 -8.37 -9.31
N GLN A 34 14.47 -9.58 -9.68
CA GLN A 34 14.88 -10.80 -9.01
C GLN A 34 16.39 -11.06 -9.16
N ARG A 35 16.96 -10.81 -10.36
CA ARG A 35 18.42 -10.89 -10.58
C ARG A 35 19.20 -9.86 -9.76
N SER A 36 18.59 -8.72 -9.45
CA SER A 36 19.18 -7.68 -8.60
C SER A 36 18.96 -7.93 -7.09
N GLY A 37 18.37 -9.06 -6.71
CA GLY A 37 18.17 -9.47 -5.31
C GLY A 37 16.89 -8.93 -4.65
N TYR A 38 15.95 -8.37 -5.41
CA TYR A 38 14.67 -7.90 -4.87
C TYR A 38 13.66 -9.03 -4.71
N THR A 39 12.83 -8.93 -3.67
CA THR A 39 11.70 -9.82 -3.39
C THR A 39 10.38 -9.06 -3.48
N MET A 40 9.30 -9.72 -3.94
CA MET A 40 7.96 -9.13 -3.89
C MET A 40 7.45 -9.08 -2.45
N LYS A 41 7.00 -7.90 -2.03
CA LYS A 41 6.19 -7.78 -0.81
C LYS A 41 4.83 -8.44 -1.07
N LYS A 42 4.39 -9.32 -0.16
CA LYS A 42 3.01 -9.83 -0.18
C LYS A 42 2.10 -8.74 0.40
N LEU A 43 1.14 -8.25 -0.38
CA LEU A 43 0.12 -7.36 0.17
C LEU A 43 -0.66 -8.14 1.24
N THR A 44 -0.70 -7.58 2.44
CA THR A 44 -1.56 -8.09 3.52
C THR A 44 -2.99 -7.63 3.29
N LYS A 45 -3.97 -8.37 3.83
CA LYS A 45 -5.39 -7.96 3.82
C LYS A 45 -5.57 -6.51 4.32
N VAL A 46 -4.83 -6.15 5.38
CA VAL A 46 -4.79 -4.78 5.93
C VAL A 46 -4.37 -3.75 4.89
N ALA A 47 -3.38 -4.04 4.03
CA ALA A 47 -2.94 -3.11 3.00
C ALA A 47 -3.99 -2.92 1.90
N ILE A 48 -4.73 -3.98 1.55
CA ILE A 48 -5.81 -3.94 0.54
C ILE A 48 -7.02 -3.15 1.06
N GLU A 49 -7.36 -3.31 2.35
CA GLU A 49 -8.52 -2.67 2.96
C GLU A 49 -8.25 -1.22 3.39
N ARG A 50 -6.99 -0.80 3.45
CA ARG A 50 -6.61 0.58 3.77
C ARG A 50 -7.03 1.53 2.64
N ASN A 51 -7.89 2.47 3.00
CA ASN A 51 -8.27 3.60 2.15
C ASN A 51 -8.11 4.89 2.96
N GLU A 52 -7.11 5.70 2.61
CA GLU A 52 -6.77 6.92 3.35
C GLU A 52 -7.90 7.96 3.33
N LEU A 53 -8.66 8.04 2.24
CA LEU A 53 -9.80 8.96 2.15
C LEU A 53 -10.89 8.57 3.15
N LYS A 54 -11.29 7.30 3.16
CA LYS A 54 -12.28 6.78 4.13
C LYS A 54 -11.78 6.91 5.58
N ARG A 55 -10.48 6.70 5.79
CA ARG A 55 -9.87 6.84 7.12
C ARG A 55 -9.89 8.29 7.58
N GLU A 56 -9.65 9.24 6.68
CA GLU A 56 -9.73 10.67 6.96
C GLU A 56 -11.16 11.13 7.25
N GLU A 57 -12.11 10.75 6.40
CA GLU A 57 -13.54 11.02 6.60
C GLU A 57 -14.02 10.51 7.97
N PHE A 58 -13.65 9.28 8.33
CA PHE A 58 -13.97 8.70 9.62
C PHE A 58 -13.37 9.50 10.79
N ARG A 59 -12.09 9.89 10.68
CA ARG A 59 -11.42 10.69 11.72
C ARG A 59 -12.10 12.04 11.92
N GLN A 60 -12.44 12.73 10.84
CA GLN A 60 -13.14 14.02 10.91
C GLN A 60 -14.51 13.88 11.54
N HIS A 61 -15.29 12.89 11.11
CA HIS A 61 -16.59 12.61 11.70
C HIS A 61 -16.49 12.30 13.20
N MET A 62 -15.55 11.44 13.62
CA MET A 62 -15.33 11.12 15.03
C MET A 62 -14.91 12.35 15.85
N ALA A 63 -14.02 13.17 15.33
CA ALA A 63 -13.52 14.36 16.02
C ALA A 63 -14.58 15.45 16.23
N VAL A 64 -15.55 15.55 15.32
CA VAL A 64 -16.62 16.57 15.40
C VAL A 64 -17.83 16.06 16.17
N SER A 65 -18.15 14.77 16.05
CA SER A 65 -19.42 14.22 16.55
C SER A 65 -19.37 13.69 17.98
N TYR A 66 -18.17 13.44 18.55
CA TYR A 66 -18.03 12.78 19.85
C TYR A 66 -16.91 13.39 20.69
N ILE A 67 -17.10 13.38 22.02
CA ILE A 67 -16.03 13.65 22.98
C ILE A 67 -15.49 12.32 23.56
N PRO A 68 -14.23 12.26 24.04
CA PRO A 68 -13.62 11.02 24.52
C PRO A 68 -14.45 10.25 25.55
N ASP A 69 -15.09 10.95 26.48
CA ASP A 69 -15.88 10.36 27.56
C ASP A 69 -17.16 9.65 27.10
N GLN A 70 -17.56 9.82 25.83
CA GLN A 70 -18.70 9.14 25.22
C GLN A 70 -18.31 7.84 24.50
N LEU A 71 -17.01 7.53 24.40
CA LEU A 71 -16.50 6.45 23.58
C LEU A 71 -16.09 5.25 24.44
N VAL A 72 -16.68 4.10 24.16
CA VAL A 72 -16.28 2.81 24.73
C VAL A 72 -15.87 1.90 23.57
N PHE A 73 -14.64 1.40 23.60
CA PHE A 73 -14.10 0.51 22.56
C PHE A 73 -14.02 -0.91 23.09
N VAL A 74 -14.51 -1.86 22.29
CA VAL A 74 -14.42 -3.30 22.53
C VAL A 74 -13.85 -3.92 21.27
N ASP A 75 -12.87 -4.81 21.43
CA ASP A 75 -12.28 -5.58 20.34
C ASP A 75 -12.25 -7.06 20.72
N GLU A 76 -12.44 -7.93 19.74
CA GLU A 76 -12.42 -9.37 19.97
C GLU A 76 -10.96 -9.85 20.02
N SER A 77 -10.52 -10.29 21.19
CA SER A 77 -9.26 -11.02 21.32
C SER A 77 -9.53 -12.53 21.24
N ALA A 78 -8.84 -13.22 20.33
CA ALA A 78 -8.83 -14.68 20.33
C ALA A 78 -8.09 -15.19 21.58
N CYS A 79 -8.68 -16.17 22.27
CA CYS A 79 -8.05 -16.92 23.36
C CYS A 79 -7.99 -18.39 22.94
N ASP A 80 -6.84 -19.04 23.16
CA ASP A 80 -6.69 -20.50 23.06
C ASP A 80 -7.15 -21.19 24.35
#